data_AF-A0A2V6XIJ4-F1
#
_entry.id   AF-A0A2V6XIJ4-F1
#
_cell.length_a   1.000
_cell.length_b   1.000
_cell.length_c   1.000
_cell.angle_alpha   90.00
_cell.angle_beta   90.00
_cell.angle_gamma   90.00
#
_symmetry.space_group_name_H-M   'P 1'
#
loop_
_entity.id
_entity.type
_entity.pdbx_description
1 polymer ?
#
loop_
_entity_poly.entity_id
_entity_poly.type
_entity_poly.pdbx_seq_one_letter_code
_entity_poly.pdbx_strand_id
1 'polypeptide(L)'
;MATESGITRRQLMHTSLAWAGLATVAPLGSVLAAEDNKWVLTEVTPATVLGPFYPLLNKPTDPGTDLSMIKGGTARAQGQLLYLMGQVLDIKGRPIKGVKVEIWQTNAAGRYNHPSDPNPASLDRNFHGYGVTLTDADGRYRFKTIKPGAYPVTQGWDRPPHIHFELTGRADRHVTQMWFPDEPLNAQDRLFNGLRPAAQKMLTGKIEPPTGAMEPDSKIALFNVIITNG
;
A
#
# COMPACT_ATOMS: atom_id res chain seq x y z
N MET A 1 50.55 25.04 -59.22
CA MET A 1 51.74 24.82 -58.37
C MET A 1 51.55 25.68 -57.13
N ALA A 2 50.97 25.15 -56.04
CA ALA A 2 51.64 24.42 -54.95
C ALA A 2 52.61 25.38 -54.19
N THR A 3 52.48 25.68 -52.90
CA THR A 3 52.32 24.82 -51.71
C THR A 3 51.94 25.66 -50.47
N GLU A 4 51.11 25.15 -49.56
CA GLU A 4 51.13 25.55 -48.14
C GLU A 4 51.09 24.29 -47.26
N SER A 5 52.03 24.26 -46.32
CA SER A 5 52.25 23.29 -45.23
C SER A 5 51.02 23.19 -44.32
N GLY A 6 50.50 22.02 -43.95
CA GLY A 6 51.17 21.03 -43.11
C GLY A 6 50.32 20.79 -41.85
N ILE A 7 49.16 20.13 -41.99
CA ILE A 7 48.29 19.73 -40.87
C ILE A 7 48.57 18.26 -40.53
N THR A 8 48.94 18.03 -39.27
CA THR A 8 49.33 16.72 -38.72
C THR A 8 48.11 15.81 -38.49
N ARG A 9 48.29 14.54 -38.87
CA ARG A 9 47.36 13.42 -38.71
C ARG A 9 47.22 13.00 -37.25
N ARG A 10 46.04 13.18 -36.64
CA ARG A 10 45.39 12.12 -35.84
C ARG A 10 43.90 12.41 -35.65
N GLN A 11 43.11 11.52 -36.23
CA GLN A 11 41.66 11.38 -36.15
C GLN A 11 41.16 11.30 -34.71
N LEU A 12 39.99 11.88 -34.43
CA LEU A 12 38.76 11.12 -34.16
C LEU A 12 37.59 12.07 -33.88
N MET A 13 36.65 12.10 -34.82
CA MET A 13 35.29 12.58 -34.61
C MET A 13 34.60 11.67 -33.58
N HIS A 14 34.08 12.23 -32.50
CA HIS A 14 32.99 11.63 -31.75
C HIS A 14 31.77 12.52 -31.86
N THR A 15 30.87 12.09 -32.74
CA THR A 15 29.47 12.51 -32.78
C THR A 15 28.79 12.02 -31.50
N SER A 16 28.51 12.92 -30.56
CA SER A 16 27.57 12.65 -29.48
C SER A 16 26.15 12.83 -30.03
N LEU A 17 25.50 11.71 -30.36
CA LEU A 17 24.05 11.65 -30.57
C LEU A 17 23.36 12.11 -29.28
N ALA A 18 22.57 13.18 -29.38
CA ALA A 18 21.56 13.50 -28.39
C ALA A 18 20.44 12.46 -28.47
N TRP A 19 20.38 11.55 -27.48
CA TRP A 19 19.18 10.78 -27.24
C TRP A 19 18.19 11.65 -26.45
N ALA A 20 17.26 12.25 -27.19
CA ALA A 20 16.03 12.80 -26.64
C ALA A 20 15.18 11.63 -26.10
N GLY A 21 15.33 11.33 -24.81
CA GLY A 21 14.42 10.48 -24.06
C GLY A 21 13.64 11.32 -23.07
N LEU A 22 12.55 11.97 -23.51
CA LEU A 22 11.50 12.39 -22.59
C LEU A 22 10.80 11.13 -22.08
N ALA A 23 11.35 10.50 -21.05
CA ALA A 23 10.54 9.69 -20.17
C ALA A 23 9.62 10.67 -19.44
N THR A 24 8.34 10.69 -19.81
CA THR A 24 7.31 11.38 -19.02
C THR A 24 7.26 10.71 -17.66
N VAL A 25 7.99 11.26 -16.70
CA VAL A 25 7.81 10.94 -15.29
C VAL A 25 6.42 11.46 -14.95
N ALA A 26 5.41 10.59 -15.00
CA ALA A 26 4.13 10.87 -14.40
C ALA A 26 4.43 11.10 -12.90
N PRO A 27 4.28 12.33 -12.36
CA PRO A 27 4.43 12.52 -10.93
C PRO A 27 3.50 11.54 -10.21
N LEU A 28 3.88 11.03 -9.04
CA LEU A 28 3.02 10.13 -8.25
C LEU A 28 1.58 10.68 -8.06
N GLY A 29 1.42 12.01 -8.13
CA GLY A 29 0.13 12.69 -8.18
C GLY A 29 -0.79 12.24 -9.33
N SER A 30 -0.27 11.91 -10.52
CA SER A 30 -1.06 11.41 -11.65
C SER A 30 -1.55 9.97 -11.51
N VAL A 31 -0.90 9.12 -10.69
CA VAL A 31 -1.43 7.78 -10.38
C VAL A 31 -2.62 7.88 -9.42
N LEU A 32 -2.57 8.84 -8.48
CA LEU A 32 -3.69 9.15 -7.59
C LEU A 32 -4.80 9.96 -8.27
N ALA A 33 -4.46 10.74 -9.30
CA ALA A 33 -5.39 11.57 -10.07
C ALA A 33 -5.93 10.87 -11.33
N ALA A 34 -5.61 9.59 -11.57
CA ALA A 34 -6.16 8.85 -12.71
C ALA A 34 -7.69 8.77 -12.61
N GLU A 35 -8.35 9.35 -13.61
CA GLU A 35 -9.74 9.80 -13.65
C GLU A 35 -10.84 8.71 -13.57
N ASP A 36 -10.51 7.45 -13.24
CA ASP A 36 -11.49 6.36 -13.10
C ASP A 36 -11.99 6.17 -11.66
N ASN A 37 -11.43 6.91 -10.71
CA ASN A 37 -11.81 6.87 -9.29
C ASN A 37 -12.97 7.83 -8.95
N LYS A 38 -13.98 7.95 -9.83
CA LYS A 38 -15.34 8.34 -9.40
C LYS A 38 -15.97 7.21 -8.60
N TRP A 39 -15.33 6.84 -7.50
CA TRP A 39 -16.00 6.20 -6.39
C TRP A 39 -17.22 7.04 -6.08
N VAL A 40 -18.34 6.41 -5.76
CA VAL A 40 -19.51 7.14 -5.28
C VAL A 40 -19.09 7.72 -3.92
N LEU A 41 -18.51 8.93 -3.95
CA LEU A 41 -17.96 9.63 -2.79
C LEU A 41 -19.05 10.02 -1.79
N THR A 42 -20.29 9.59 -2.02
CA THR A 42 -21.48 9.97 -1.25
C THR A 42 -21.76 9.07 -0.06
N GLU A 43 -21.03 7.96 0.11
CA GLU A 43 -21.15 7.10 1.30
C GLU A 43 -19.80 6.87 1.98
N VAL A 44 -19.86 6.72 3.31
CA VAL A 44 -18.71 6.42 4.18
C VAL A 44 -18.21 5.02 3.86
N THR A 45 -16.88 4.83 3.86
CA THR A 45 -16.28 3.50 3.71
C THR A 45 -16.88 2.57 4.78
N PRO A 46 -17.36 1.36 4.43
CA PRO A 46 -18.00 0.49 5.40
C PRO A 46 -17.06 0.16 6.56
N ALA A 47 -17.55 0.37 7.79
CA ALA A 47 -16.85 -0.09 8.96
C ALA A 47 -16.86 -1.63 9.02
N THR A 48 -15.74 -2.22 9.38
CA THR A 48 -15.62 -3.68 9.56
C THR A 48 -15.13 -4.00 10.95
N VAL A 49 -15.06 -5.29 11.27
CA VAL A 49 -14.51 -5.73 12.57
C VAL A 49 -13.04 -5.31 12.69
N LEU A 50 -12.63 -4.94 13.91
CA LEU A 50 -11.21 -4.76 14.26
C LEU A 50 -10.39 -6.03 13.96
N GLY A 51 -11.06 -7.19 13.94
CA GLY A 51 -10.43 -8.48 13.75
C GLY A 51 -9.75 -8.95 15.02
N PRO A 52 -9.31 -10.23 15.04
CA PRO A 52 -8.46 -10.71 16.10
C PRO A 52 -7.09 -10.04 15.97
N PHE A 53 -6.42 -9.79 17.11
CA PHE A 53 -5.00 -9.44 17.16
C PHE A 53 -4.59 -8.03 16.72
N TYR A 54 -5.45 -7.02 16.93
CA TYR A 54 -4.93 -5.65 17.01
C TYR A 54 -3.74 -5.61 17.99
N PRO A 55 -2.58 -5.06 17.62
CA PRO A 55 -1.34 -5.28 18.34
C PRO A 55 -1.28 -4.47 19.64
N LEU A 56 -2.02 -4.89 20.68
CA LEU A 56 -2.02 -4.21 21.98
C LEU A 56 -0.70 -4.45 22.75
N LEU A 57 -0.12 -5.63 22.61
CA LEU A 57 1.05 -6.06 23.40
C LEU A 57 2.39 -5.86 22.69
N ASN A 58 2.40 -5.96 21.35
CA ASN A 58 3.62 -5.94 20.54
C ASN A 58 3.69 -4.71 19.62
N LYS A 59 3.02 -3.61 19.97
CA LYS A 59 3.08 -2.36 19.21
C LYS A 59 4.53 -1.85 19.19
N PRO A 60 5.16 -1.68 18.01
CA PRO A 60 6.46 -1.03 17.93
C PRO A 60 6.39 0.37 18.52
N THR A 61 7.44 0.79 19.24
CA THR A 61 7.54 2.14 19.81
C THR A 61 7.72 3.22 18.75
N ASP A 62 8.28 2.86 17.60
CA ASP A 62 8.43 3.72 16.41
C ASP A 62 8.07 2.88 15.17
N PRO A 63 6.76 2.70 14.89
CA PRO A 63 6.31 1.79 13.84
C PRO A 63 6.63 2.29 12.43
N GLY A 64 6.73 3.62 12.28
CA GLY A 64 6.95 4.28 11.00
C GLY A 64 5.97 3.82 9.91
N THR A 65 6.42 4.00 8.66
CA THR A 65 5.66 3.65 7.46
C THR A 65 6.27 2.49 6.66
N ASP A 66 7.44 1.98 7.06
CA ASP A 66 8.09 0.85 6.39
C ASP A 66 8.03 -0.40 7.27
N LEU A 67 7.09 -1.29 6.93
CA LEU A 67 6.88 -2.58 7.58
C LEU A 67 7.70 -3.68 6.91
N SER A 68 8.32 -3.40 5.76
CA SER A 68 9.03 -4.40 4.95
C SER A 68 10.39 -4.77 5.51
N MET A 69 10.86 -4.06 6.54
CA MET A 69 12.14 -4.31 7.20
C MET A 69 12.08 -3.87 8.65
N ILE A 70 12.80 -4.57 9.53
CA ILE A 70 12.99 -4.12 10.91
C ILE A 70 13.99 -2.96 10.94
N LYS A 71 13.71 -1.91 11.73
CA LYS A 71 14.67 -0.81 11.93
C LYS A 71 16.00 -1.35 12.47
N GLY A 72 17.09 -1.13 11.72
CA GLY A 72 18.42 -1.66 12.04
C GLY A 72 18.65 -3.12 11.62
N GLY A 73 17.68 -3.77 10.99
CA GLY A 73 17.82 -5.07 10.36
C GLY A 73 18.63 -5.00 9.05
N THR A 74 19.12 -6.16 8.61
CA THR A 74 19.97 -6.29 7.42
C THR A 74 19.26 -6.93 6.22
N ALA A 75 18.00 -7.32 6.38
CA ALA A 75 17.24 -8.06 5.37
C ALA A 75 15.77 -7.63 5.34
N ARG A 76 15.19 -7.65 4.14
CA ARG A 76 13.76 -7.40 3.90
C ARG A 76 12.94 -8.62 4.32
N ALA A 77 11.71 -8.38 4.76
CA ALA A 77 10.67 -9.39 4.90
C ALA A 77 10.41 -10.13 3.59
N GLN A 78 10.04 -11.40 3.70
CA GLN A 78 9.73 -12.27 2.58
C GLN A 78 8.34 -11.97 2.03
N GLY A 79 8.21 -11.99 0.70
CA GLY A 79 6.94 -11.84 -0.01
C GLY A 79 6.94 -10.69 -1.01
N GLN A 80 5.76 -10.42 -1.56
CA GLN A 80 5.56 -9.36 -2.55
C GLN A 80 5.65 -8.00 -1.88
N LEU A 81 6.66 -7.20 -2.24
CA LEU A 81 6.79 -5.81 -1.78
C LEU A 81 5.60 -4.98 -2.30
N LEU A 82 5.03 -4.17 -1.42
CA LEU A 82 3.84 -3.38 -1.68
C LEU A 82 4.00 -1.93 -1.20
N TYR A 83 3.77 -0.98 -2.09
CA TYR A 83 3.53 0.42 -1.77
C TYR A 83 2.03 0.65 -1.60
N LEU A 84 1.56 0.62 -0.36
CA LEU A 84 0.17 0.90 -0.02
C LEU A 84 -0.01 2.42 0.10
N MET A 85 -0.89 2.99 -0.72
CA MET A 85 -1.10 4.43 -0.84
C MET A 85 -2.59 4.74 -0.94
N GLY A 86 -2.96 5.94 -0.51
CA GLY A 86 -4.37 6.32 -0.49
C GLY A 86 -4.61 7.74 -0.02
N GLN A 87 -5.86 8.14 -0.05
CA GLN A 87 -6.36 9.36 0.56
C GLN A 87 -7.45 9.07 1.59
N VAL A 88 -7.46 9.87 2.64
CA VAL A 88 -8.61 9.99 3.54
C VAL A 88 -9.41 11.22 3.12
N LEU A 89 -10.67 10.97 2.75
CA LEU A 89 -11.59 11.97 2.23
C LEU A 89 -12.85 12.03 3.11
N ASP A 90 -13.58 13.14 3.05
CA ASP A 90 -14.96 13.19 3.55
C ASP A 90 -15.98 12.79 2.48
N ILE A 91 -17.26 12.72 2.86
CA ILE A 91 -18.39 12.39 1.96
C ILE A 91 -18.65 13.43 0.86
N LYS A 92 -17.89 14.53 0.81
CA LYS A 92 -17.91 15.54 -0.25
C LYS A 92 -16.66 15.45 -1.13
N GLY A 93 -15.80 14.44 -0.91
CA GLY A 93 -14.55 14.25 -1.61
C GLY A 93 -13.43 15.19 -1.17
N ARG A 94 -13.58 15.90 -0.05
CA ARG A 94 -12.56 16.84 0.44
C ARG A 94 -11.48 16.08 1.22
N PRO A 95 -10.19 16.34 0.99
CA PRO A 95 -9.12 15.68 1.71
C PRO A 95 -9.10 16.08 3.19
N ILE A 96 -8.79 15.12 4.05
CA ILE A 96 -8.70 15.34 5.49
C ILE A 96 -7.24 15.18 5.95
N LYS A 97 -6.66 16.29 6.40
CA LYS A 97 -5.29 16.36 6.93
C LYS A 97 -5.21 15.90 8.39
N GLY A 98 -4.10 15.26 8.74
CA GLY A 98 -3.75 14.95 10.13
C GLY A 98 -4.53 13.80 10.74
N VAL A 99 -5.22 13.00 9.93
CA VAL A 99 -5.85 11.75 10.37
C VAL A 99 -4.74 10.75 10.65
N LYS A 100 -4.74 10.18 11.85
CA LYS A 100 -3.85 9.07 12.17
C LYS A 100 -4.37 7.82 11.50
N VAL A 101 -3.57 7.24 10.62
CA VAL A 101 -3.85 5.97 9.94
C VAL A 101 -2.94 4.92 10.52
N GLU A 102 -3.53 3.93 11.18
CA GLU A 102 -2.86 2.73 11.66
C GLU A 102 -3.23 1.56 10.75
N ILE A 103 -2.26 0.72 10.41
CA ILE A 103 -2.49 -0.53 9.70
C ILE A 103 -1.93 -1.71 10.47
N TRP A 104 -2.58 -2.87 10.36
CA TRP A 104 -2.05 -4.15 10.82
C TRP A 104 -2.46 -5.29 9.89
N GLN A 105 -1.60 -6.30 9.80
CA GLN A 105 -1.77 -7.41 8.87
C GLN A 105 -0.91 -8.62 9.27
N THR A 106 -1.18 -9.75 8.62
CA THR A 106 -0.31 -10.92 8.61
C THR A 106 0.96 -10.68 7.77
N ASN A 107 1.98 -11.51 7.99
CA ASN A 107 3.08 -11.66 7.03
C ASN A 107 2.62 -12.40 5.76
N ALA A 108 3.52 -12.62 4.81
CA ALA A 108 3.23 -13.34 3.56
C ALA A 108 2.74 -14.79 3.75
N ALA A 109 3.02 -15.41 4.90
CA ALA A 109 2.58 -16.76 5.25
C ALA A 109 1.23 -16.79 6.00
N GLY A 110 0.58 -15.65 6.21
CA GLY A 110 -0.70 -15.59 6.93
C GLY A 110 -0.57 -15.61 8.46
N ARG A 111 0.62 -15.35 9.01
CA ARG A 111 0.86 -15.33 10.46
C ARG A 111 0.86 -13.90 10.98
N TYR A 112 0.06 -13.61 12.01
CA TYR A 112 0.19 -12.37 12.78
C TYR A 112 1.34 -12.50 13.78
N ASN A 113 2.07 -11.40 14.01
CA ASN A 113 3.02 -11.31 15.11
C ASN A 113 2.31 -11.06 16.45
N HIS A 114 1.43 -11.98 16.82
CA HIS A 114 0.62 -11.91 18.03
C HIS A 114 0.71 -13.24 18.80
N PRO A 115 0.92 -13.21 20.13
CA PRO A 115 1.14 -14.42 20.93
C PRO A 115 -0.07 -15.37 20.94
N SER A 116 -1.28 -14.82 20.80
CA SER A 116 -2.53 -15.58 20.76
C SER A 116 -2.93 -16.07 19.37
N ASP A 117 -2.15 -15.79 18.31
CA ASP A 117 -2.42 -16.38 17.00
C ASP A 117 -2.13 -17.90 17.07
N PRO A 118 -3.09 -18.80 16.75
CA PRO A 118 -2.87 -20.24 16.75
C PRO A 118 -2.38 -20.80 15.40
N ASN A 119 -2.34 -20.01 14.32
CA ASN A 119 -1.95 -20.45 12.98
C ASN A 119 -0.50 -21.00 12.93
N PRO A 120 -0.23 -22.28 12.61
CA PRO A 120 1.13 -22.84 12.66
C PRO A 120 2.11 -22.25 11.61
N ALA A 121 1.65 -21.36 10.72
CA ALA A 121 2.50 -20.67 9.76
C ALA A 121 3.69 -19.93 10.42
N SER A 122 4.82 -19.91 9.72
CA SER A 122 6.06 -19.29 10.20
C SER A 122 5.91 -17.79 10.38
N LEU A 123 6.44 -17.27 11.50
CA LEU A 123 6.70 -15.84 11.65
C LEU A 123 7.84 -15.41 10.72
N ASP A 124 7.81 -14.15 10.30
CA ASP A 124 8.93 -13.51 9.62
C ASP A 124 9.59 -12.53 10.58
N ARG A 125 10.86 -12.80 10.94
CA ARG A 125 11.63 -11.97 11.88
C ARG A 125 11.95 -10.58 11.32
N ASN A 126 11.85 -10.40 10.01
CA ASN A 126 12.11 -9.14 9.32
C ASN A 126 10.84 -8.31 9.12
N PHE A 127 9.66 -8.80 9.52
CA PHE A 127 8.37 -8.16 9.29
C PHE A 127 7.70 -7.64 10.57
N HIS A 128 7.33 -6.37 10.58
CA HIS A 128 6.65 -5.75 11.73
C HIS A 128 5.14 -6.04 11.79
N GLY A 129 4.47 -6.05 10.64
CA GLY A 129 3.03 -6.27 10.55
C GLY A 129 2.14 -5.16 11.11
N TYR A 130 2.71 -4.03 11.54
CA TYR A 130 1.98 -2.85 12.01
C TYR A 130 2.71 -1.56 11.65
N GLY A 131 1.96 -0.54 11.25
CA GLY A 131 2.49 0.77 10.88
C GLY A 131 1.56 1.91 11.26
N VAL A 132 2.11 3.12 11.36
CA VAL A 132 1.34 4.33 11.65
C VAL A 132 1.83 5.51 10.81
N THR A 133 0.90 6.35 10.36
CA THR A 133 1.22 7.62 9.73
C THR A 133 0.15 8.67 9.99
N LEU A 134 0.43 9.92 9.66
CA LEU A 134 -0.56 11.00 9.61
C LEU A 134 -0.80 11.37 8.14
N THR A 135 -2.06 11.63 7.79
CA THR A 135 -2.36 12.14 6.45
C THR A 135 -1.79 13.54 6.24
N ASP A 136 -1.28 13.79 5.02
CA ASP A 136 -0.74 15.09 4.63
C ASP A 136 -1.85 16.12 4.32
N ALA A 137 -1.46 17.30 3.81
CA ALA A 137 -2.40 18.37 3.48
C ALA A 137 -3.41 17.99 2.38
N ASP A 138 -3.07 17.04 1.52
CA ASP A 138 -3.93 16.49 0.48
C ASP A 138 -4.63 15.20 0.94
N GLY A 139 -4.62 14.92 2.26
CA GLY A 139 -5.26 13.76 2.86
C GLY A 139 -4.53 12.45 2.55
N ARG A 140 -3.33 12.48 1.97
CA ARG A 140 -2.65 11.27 1.50
C ARG A 140 -1.95 10.53 2.64
N TYR A 141 -1.94 9.21 2.57
CA TYR A 141 -1.11 8.33 3.38
C TYR A 141 -0.30 7.37 2.52
N ARG A 142 0.80 6.86 3.06
CA ARG A 142 1.65 5.86 2.40
C ARG A 142 2.30 4.91 3.39
N PHE A 143 2.40 3.65 3.00
CA PHE A 143 3.14 2.61 3.68
C PHE A 143 3.93 1.79 2.65
N LYS A 144 5.08 1.29 3.07
CA LYS A 144 5.82 0.23 2.39
C LYS A 144 5.66 -1.04 3.24
N THR A 145 5.11 -2.09 2.66
CA THR A 145 4.76 -3.32 3.39
C THR A 145 4.93 -4.54 2.47
N ILE A 146 4.57 -5.71 2.97
CA ILE A 146 4.50 -6.95 2.20
C ILE A 146 3.02 -7.31 1.99
N LYS A 147 2.66 -7.85 0.83
CA LYS A 147 1.31 -8.40 0.61
C LYS A 147 1.04 -9.52 1.65
N PRO A 148 -0.02 -9.41 2.47
CA PRO A 148 -0.33 -10.41 3.48
C PRO A 148 -0.75 -11.74 2.85
N GLY A 149 -0.49 -12.83 3.57
CA GLY A 149 -1.03 -14.15 3.25
C GLY A 149 -2.44 -14.35 3.83
N ALA A 150 -3.20 -15.25 3.22
CA ALA A 150 -4.45 -15.77 3.78
C ALA A 150 -4.21 -16.52 5.10
N TYR A 151 -5.21 -16.59 5.97
CA TYR A 151 -5.10 -17.33 7.23
C TYR A 151 -6.39 -18.03 7.63
N PRO A 152 -6.31 -19.18 8.32
CA PRO A 152 -7.48 -19.89 8.79
C PRO A 152 -8.13 -19.19 9.99
N VAL A 153 -9.46 -19.07 9.97
CA VAL A 153 -10.24 -18.61 11.14
C VAL A 153 -10.81 -19.81 11.89
N THR A 154 -11.46 -20.69 11.15
CA THR A 154 -12.08 -21.93 11.64
C THR A 154 -11.92 -23.01 10.58
N GLN A 155 -12.20 -24.27 10.92
CA GLN A 155 -12.22 -25.33 9.92
C GLN A 155 -13.16 -24.96 8.74
N GLY A 156 -12.61 -25.00 7.52
CA GLY A 156 -13.35 -24.68 6.29
C GLY A 156 -13.65 -23.19 6.07
N TRP A 157 -12.97 -22.28 6.78
CA TRP A 157 -13.04 -20.85 6.49
C TRP A 157 -11.71 -20.15 6.74
N ASP A 158 -11.15 -19.65 5.65
CA ASP A 158 -9.95 -18.82 5.63
C ASP A 158 -10.32 -17.38 5.28
N ARG A 159 -9.60 -16.42 5.85
CA ARG A 159 -9.65 -15.03 5.39
C ARG A 159 -8.71 -14.87 4.18
N PRO A 160 -9.15 -14.18 3.12
CA PRO A 160 -8.28 -13.81 2.01
C PRO A 160 -7.18 -12.84 2.49
N PRO A 161 -6.14 -12.58 1.68
CA PRO A 161 -5.25 -11.45 1.91
C PRO A 161 -6.03 -10.16 2.16
N HIS A 162 -5.77 -9.52 3.30
CA HIS A 162 -6.36 -8.22 3.64
C HIS A 162 -5.46 -7.43 4.60
N ILE A 163 -5.64 -6.11 4.62
CA ILE A 163 -4.96 -5.20 5.54
C ILE A 163 -6.03 -4.50 6.37
N HIS A 164 -5.88 -4.50 7.68
CA HIS A 164 -6.77 -3.75 8.55
C HIS A 164 -6.34 -2.29 8.64
N PHE A 165 -7.31 -1.41 8.86
CA PHE A 165 -7.12 0.02 9.03
C PHE A 165 -7.87 0.51 10.27
N GLU A 166 -7.22 1.40 11.00
CA GLU A 166 -7.86 2.27 11.98
C GLU A 166 -7.50 3.72 11.66
N LEU A 167 -8.52 4.54 11.49
CA LEU A 167 -8.41 5.97 11.25
C LEU A 167 -8.89 6.70 12.49
N THR A 168 -8.04 7.52 13.08
CA THR A 168 -8.38 8.39 14.20
C THR A 168 -8.26 9.85 13.74
N GLY A 169 -9.40 10.50 13.55
CA GLY A 169 -9.51 11.94 13.35
C GLY A 169 -9.60 12.69 14.68
N ARG A 170 -10.06 13.93 14.64
CA ARG A 170 -10.28 14.78 15.83
C ARG A 170 -11.48 14.32 16.66
N ALA A 171 -12.55 13.91 15.99
CA ALA A 171 -13.81 13.51 16.62
C ALA A 171 -14.21 12.06 16.32
N ASP A 172 -13.67 11.49 15.24
CA ASP A 172 -14.13 10.22 14.70
C ASP A 172 -13.04 9.15 14.80
N ARG A 173 -13.45 7.93 15.16
CA ARG A 173 -12.65 6.70 15.05
C ARG A 173 -13.34 5.77 14.06
N HIS A 174 -12.62 5.32 13.04
CA HIS A 174 -13.14 4.48 11.99
C HIS A 174 -12.26 3.25 11.78
N VAL A 175 -12.86 2.06 11.80
CA VAL A 175 -12.15 0.78 11.63
C VAL A 175 -12.68 0.10 10.38
N THR A 176 -11.78 -0.29 9.49
CA THR A 176 -12.13 -0.98 8.25
C THR A 176 -11.04 -1.95 7.81
N GLN A 177 -11.23 -2.60 6.66
CA GLN A 177 -10.30 -3.56 6.08
C GLN A 177 -10.24 -3.37 4.56
N MET A 178 -9.06 -3.51 3.97
CA MET A 178 -8.85 -3.56 2.53
C MET A 178 -8.64 -5.01 2.10
N TRP A 179 -9.47 -5.49 1.17
CA TRP A 179 -9.27 -6.74 0.44
C TRP A 179 -8.46 -6.48 -0.82
N PHE A 180 -7.68 -7.48 -1.23
CA PHE A 180 -6.99 -7.45 -2.52
C PHE A 180 -7.94 -7.89 -3.64
N PRO A 181 -7.85 -7.29 -4.84
CA PRO A 181 -8.65 -7.70 -5.97
C PRO A 181 -8.22 -9.08 -6.46
N ASP A 182 -9.13 -9.78 -7.12
CA ASP A 182 -8.89 -11.06 -7.82
C ASP A 182 -8.38 -12.21 -6.93
N GLU A 183 -8.56 -12.11 -5.61
CA GLU A 183 -8.28 -13.21 -4.69
C GLU A 183 -9.41 -14.25 -4.74
N PRO A 184 -9.14 -15.52 -5.09
CA PRO A 184 -10.18 -16.56 -5.14
C PRO A 184 -10.91 -16.76 -3.80
N LEU A 185 -10.21 -16.50 -2.68
CA LEU A 185 -10.77 -16.58 -1.34
C LEU A 185 -11.78 -15.47 -1.04
N ASN A 186 -11.82 -14.36 -1.79
CA ASN A 186 -12.84 -13.33 -1.60
C ASN A 186 -14.25 -13.90 -1.78
N ALA A 187 -14.43 -14.81 -2.73
CA ALA A 187 -15.72 -15.46 -2.99
C ALA A 187 -16.16 -16.41 -1.86
N GLN A 188 -15.25 -16.81 -0.98
CA GLN A 188 -15.50 -17.71 0.16
C GLN A 188 -15.49 -16.98 1.51
N ASP A 189 -15.04 -15.73 1.54
CA ASP A 189 -14.91 -14.97 2.77
C ASP A 189 -16.29 -14.52 3.27
N ARG A 190 -16.68 -15.03 4.43
CA ARG A 190 -17.99 -14.73 5.04
C ARG A 190 -18.13 -13.25 5.39
N LEU A 191 -17.03 -12.56 5.73
CA LEU A 191 -17.07 -11.12 6.01
C LEU A 191 -17.27 -10.32 4.72
N PHE A 192 -16.51 -10.62 3.68
CA PHE A 192 -16.64 -9.95 2.38
C PHE A 192 -18.02 -10.19 1.74
N ASN A 193 -18.49 -11.43 1.75
CA ASN A 193 -19.79 -11.81 1.18
C ASN A 193 -20.99 -11.28 1.98
N GLY A 194 -20.79 -10.91 3.25
CA GLY A 194 -21.83 -10.25 4.07
C GLY A 194 -22.07 -8.79 3.68
N LEU A 195 -21.20 -8.17 2.87
CA LEU A 195 -21.30 -6.79 2.43
C LEU A 195 -22.20 -6.65 1.19
N ARG A 196 -22.87 -5.50 1.04
CA ARG A 196 -23.53 -5.14 -0.23
C ARG A 196 -22.48 -5.02 -1.36
N PRO A 197 -22.84 -5.25 -2.64
CA PRO A 197 -21.90 -5.14 -3.76
C PRO A 197 -21.15 -3.79 -3.85
N ALA A 198 -21.82 -2.68 -3.54
CA ALA A 198 -21.18 -1.36 -3.49
C ALA A 198 -20.10 -1.28 -2.39
N ALA A 199 -20.39 -1.84 -1.21
CA ALA A 199 -19.45 -1.93 -0.10
C ALA A 199 -18.26 -2.84 -0.41
N GLN A 200 -18.49 -3.98 -1.06
CA GLN A 200 -17.41 -4.86 -1.54
C GLN A 200 -16.46 -4.13 -2.47
N LYS A 201 -17.01 -3.35 -3.42
CA LYS A 201 -16.21 -2.53 -4.33
C LYS A 201 -15.36 -1.53 -3.54
N MET A 202 -15.96 -0.80 -2.59
CA MET A 202 -15.25 0.21 -1.78
C MET A 202 -14.14 -0.37 -0.91
N LEU A 203 -14.28 -1.62 -0.46
CA LEU A 203 -13.29 -2.31 0.38
C LEU A 203 -12.25 -3.10 -0.43
N THR A 204 -12.33 -3.09 -1.76
CA THR A 204 -11.35 -3.75 -2.63
C THR A 204 -10.36 -2.72 -3.15
N GLY A 205 -9.07 -2.90 -2.83
CA GLY A 205 -8.00 -2.04 -3.34
C GLY A 205 -7.77 -2.22 -4.84
N LYS A 206 -7.10 -1.24 -5.46
CA LYS A 206 -6.60 -1.36 -6.84
C LYS A 206 -5.11 -1.71 -6.82
N ILE A 207 -4.69 -2.68 -7.64
CA ILE A 207 -3.28 -3.07 -7.74
C ILE A 207 -2.72 -2.61 -9.06
N GLU A 208 -1.59 -1.90 -9.01
CA GLU A 208 -0.93 -1.29 -10.16
C GLU A 208 0.55 -1.70 -10.22
N PRO A 209 1.18 -1.69 -11.41
CA PRO A 209 2.61 -1.88 -11.54
C PRO A 209 3.39 -0.75 -10.85
N PRO A 210 4.68 -0.97 -10.51
CA PRO A 210 5.52 0.05 -9.91
C PRO A 210 5.79 1.18 -10.92
N THR A 211 5.99 2.39 -10.40
CA THR A 211 6.47 3.52 -11.20
C THR A 211 8.00 3.58 -11.21
N GLY A 212 8.61 4.33 -12.13
CA GLY A 212 10.06 4.28 -12.37
C GLY A 212 10.97 4.61 -11.18
N ALA A 213 10.47 5.22 -10.11
CA ALA A 213 11.23 5.50 -8.89
C ALA A 213 11.12 4.39 -7.81
N MET A 214 10.27 3.38 -8.02
CA MET A 214 10.01 2.29 -7.07
C MET A 214 10.85 1.06 -7.41
N GLU A 215 11.00 0.15 -6.44
CA GLU A 215 11.68 -1.12 -6.68
C GLU A 215 10.95 -1.90 -7.79
N PRO A 216 11.69 -2.45 -8.77
CA PRO A 216 11.07 -3.12 -9.93
C PRO A 216 10.20 -4.32 -9.57
N ASP A 217 10.49 -4.98 -8.44
CA ASP A 217 9.74 -6.14 -7.96
C ASP A 217 8.52 -5.77 -7.10
N SER A 218 8.28 -4.48 -6.86
CA SER A 218 7.17 -4.01 -6.03
C SER A 218 5.85 -3.88 -6.81
N LYS A 219 4.75 -3.75 -6.08
CA LYS A 219 3.43 -3.36 -6.61
C LYS A 219 2.90 -2.15 -5.85
N ILE A 220 2.00 -1.41 -6.46
CA ILE A 220 1.24 -0.35 -5.77
C ILE A 220 -0.13 -0.90 -5.39
N ALA A 221 -0.55 -0.71 -4.14
CA ALA A 221 -1.93 -0.87 -3.71
C ALA A 221 -2.55 0.50 -3.43
N LEU A 222 -3.61 0.83 -4.15
CA LEU A 222 -4.38 2.06 -3.97
C LEU A 222 -5.65 1.76 -3.18
N PHE A 223 -5.88 2.51 -2.11
CA PHE A 223 -7.07 2.38 -1.28
C PHE A 223 -7.46 3.74 -0.70
N ASN A 224 -8.64 4.25 -1.02
CA ASN A 224 -9.13 5.49 -0.43
C ASN A 224 -10.12 5.16 0.69
N VAL A 225 -10.10 5.94 1.76
CA VAL A 225 -11.03 5.80 2.88
C VAL A 225 -11.86 7.06 3.02
N ILE A 226 -13.17 6.90 3.02
CA ILE A 226 -14.14 7.97 3.16
C ILE A 226 -14.70 7.92 4.59
N ILE A 227 -14.59 9.02 5.34
CA ILE A 227 -15.12 9.14 6.71
C ILE A 227 -16.10 10.31 6.83
N THR A 228 -16.89 10.33 7.92
CA THR A 228 -17.94 11.34 8.14
C THR A 228 -17.37 12.74 8.34
N ASN A 229 -16.48 12.94 9.31
CA ASN A 229 -15.75 14.19 9.52
C ASN A 229 -14.34 13.90 10.07
N GLY A 230 -13.40 14.78 9.74
CA GLY A 230 -11.99 14.72 10.14
C GLY A 230 -11.69 15.28 11.52
#